data_AF-A0A2T2WE04-F1
#
_entry.id   AF-A0A2T2WE04-F1
#
_cell.length_a   1.000
_cell.length_b   1.000
_cell.length_c   1.000
_cell.angle_alpha   90.00
_cell.angle_beta   90.00
_cell.angle_gamma   90.00
#
_symmetry.space_group_name_H-M   'P 1'
#
loop_
_entity.id
_entity.type
_entity.pdbx_description
1 polymer ?
#
loop_
_entity_poly.entity_id
_entity_poly.type
_entity_poly.pdbx_seq_one_letter_code
_entity_poly.pdbx_strand_id
1 'polypeptide(L)'
;MSESSPNREESLSRTVARLAGFIASSGLSNGDRAALKRMHFGQPPPLAFYKLALRYLPSDWDVDTIRKDWITIVSGMALMSPHIHRPDQSTGRILAEVRFSEARIERLLASRDDLRRTLVLRMTRYLAAKLVAVNWMDIAGLLLTRDPDRLEQLHRRIARDFYSHQIP
;
A
#
# COMPACT_ATOMS: atom_id res chain seq x y z
N MET A 1 -5.20 -7.32 -27.51
CA MET A 1 -5.47 -5.87 -27.48
C MET A 1 -6.43 -5.66 -26.33
N SER A 2 -5.90 -5.47 -25.11
CA SER A 2 -6.73 -5.45 -23.89
C SER A 2 -6.92 -4.01 -23.47
N GLU A 3 -8.14 -3.51 -23.68
CA GLU A 3 -8.60 -2.22 -23.15
C GLU A 3 -8.43 -2.21 -21.64
N SER A 4 -7.44 -1.46 -21.16
CA SER A 4 -7.37 -1.04 -19.77
C SER A 4 -8.62 -0.21 -19.49
N SER A 5 -9.59 -0.71 -18.71
CA SER A 5 -10.72 0.12 -18.29
C SER A 5 -10.22 1.19 -17.31
N PRO A 6 -10.09 2.47 -17.72
CA PRO A 6 -9.60 3.55 -16.86
C PRO A 6 -10.44 3.68 -15.58
N ASN A 7 -11.70 3.24 -15.64
CA ASN A 7 -12.66 3.23 -14.55
C ASN A 7 -12.20 2.42 -13.31
N ARG A 8 -11.44 1.33 -13.48
CA ARG A 8 -10.96 0.53 -12.33
C ARG A 8 -9.81 1.20 -11.58
N GLU A 9 -8.86 1.78 -12.31
CA GLU A 9 -7.73 2.50 -11.71
C GLU A 9 -8.19 3.79 -11.05
N GLU A 10 -9.13 4.52 -11.67
CA GLU A 10 -9.75 5.70 -11.08
C GLU A 10 -10.50 5.35 -9.79
N SER A 11 -11.24 4.23 -9.78
CA SER A 11 -11.92 3.71 -8.59
C SER A 11 -10.94 3.32 -7.46
N LEU A 12 -9.81 2.68 -7.80
CA LEU A 12 -8.78 2.35 -6.82
C LEU A 12 -8.11 3.60 -6.25
N SER A 13 -7.77 4.59 -7.10
CA SER A 13 -7.22 5.88 -6.70
C SER A 13 -8.11 6.60 -5.70
N ARG A 14 -9.40 6.68 -6.02
CA ARG A 14 -10.39 7.27 -5.13
C ARG A 14 -10.50 6.51 -3.81
N THR A 15 -10.43 5.19 -3.83
CA THR A 15 -10.47 4.33 -2.64
C THR A 15 -9.26 4.57 -1.74
N VAL A 16 -8.05 4.54 -2.30
CA VAL A 16 -6.79 4.77 -1.59
C VAL A 16 -6.77 6.16 -0.95
N ALA A 17 -7.16 7.20 -1.69
CA ALA A 17 -7.20 8.56 -1.17
C ALA A 17 -8.21 8.71 -0.01
N ARG A 18 -9.42 8.13 -0.15
CA ARG A 18 -10.45 8.16 0.91
C ARG A 18 -10.00 7.42 2.17
N LEU A 19 -9.38 6.25 2.01
CA LEU A 19 -8.81 5.48 3.12
C LEU A 19 -7.73 6.27 3.85
N ALA A 20 -6.76 6.82 3.11
CA ALA A 20 -5.68 7.61 3.70
C ALA A 20 -6.24 8.82 4.46
N GLY A 21 -7.18 9.56 3.87
CA GLY A 21 -7.83 10.70 4.52
C GLY A 21 -8.59 10.29 5.78
N PHE A 22 -9.39 9.23 5.74
CA PHE A 22 -10.14 8.76 6.90
C PHE A 22 -9.21 8.27 8.01
N ILE A 23 -8.21 7.45 7.67
CA ILE A 23 -7.24 6.94 8.65
C ILE A 23 -6.45 8.09 9.25
N ALA A 24 -6.07 9.14 8.51
CA ALA A 24 -5.37 10.30 9.06
C ALA A 24 -6.28 11.21 9.92
N SER A 25 -7.59 11.17 9.73
CA SER A 25 -8.54 12.06 10.40
C SER A 25 -8.67 11.80 11.91
N SER A 26 -9.15 12.80 12.65
CA SER A 26 -9.55 12.70 14.06
C SER A 26 -10.84 11.88 14.27
N GLY A 27 -11.58 11.58 13.21
CA GLY A 27 -12.80 10.75 13.27
C GLY A 27 -12.53 9.27 13.56
N LEU A 28 -11.28 8.81 13.39
CA LEU A 28 -10.86 7.47 13.79
C LEU A 28 -10.30 7.51 15.23
N SER A 29 -10.97 6.81 16.14
CA SER A 29 -10.59 6.73 17.55
C SER A 29 -9.15 6.23 17.72
N ASN A 30 -8.48 6.64 18.80
CA ASN A 30 -7.13 6.17 19.11
C ASN A 30 -7.07 4.65 19.28
N GLY A 31 -8.13 4.05 19.86
CA GLY A 31 -8.26 2.61 20.03
C GLY A 31 -8.36 1.88 18.68
N ASP A 32 -9.24 2.33 17.79
CA ASP A 32 -9.38 1.74 16.45
C ASP A 32 -8.09 1.91 15.64
N ARG A 33 -7.46 3.09 15.69
CA ARG A 33 -6.17 3.35 15.03
C ARG A 33 -5.09 2.40 15.52
N ALA A 34 -5.00 2.19 16.84
CA ALA A 34 -4.04 1.24 17.42
C ALA A 34 -4.35 -0.21 17.02
N ALA A 35 -5.63 -0.58 16.90
CA ALA A 35 -6.04 -1.90 16.40
C ALA A 35 -5.63 -2.10 14.93
N LEU A 36 -5.88 -1.12 14.06
CA LEU A 36 -5.48 -1.18 12.65
C LEU A 36 -3.95 -1.32 12.48
N LYS A 37 -3.16 -0.59 13.28
CA LYS A 37 -1.68 -0.67 13.28
C LYS A 37 -1.14 -2.07 13.60
N ARG A 38 -1.87 -2.85 14.42
CA ARG A 38 -1.43 -4.18 14.90
C ARG A 38 -1.94 -5.34 14.05
N MET A 39 -2.74 -5.07 13.02
CA MET A 39 -3.27 -6.11 12.16
C MET A 39 -2.17 -6.92 11.48
N HIS A 40 -2.48 -8.19 11.21
CA HIS A 40 -1.63 -9.09 10.45
C HIS A 40 -2.52 -9.88 9.47
N PHE A 41 -2.10 -10.01 8.21
CA PHE A 41 -2.89 -10.68 7.17
C PHE A 41 -3.09 -12.19 7.41
N GLY A 42 -2.26 -12.80 8.23
CA GLY A 42 -2.40 -14.21 8.66
C GLY A 42 -3.26 -14.43 9.90
N GLN A 43 -3.94 -13.39 10.42
CA GLN A 43 -4.81 -13.48 11.59
C GLN A 43 -6.16 -12.81 11.30
N PRO A 44 -7.26 -13.20 11.99
CA PRO A 44 -8.53 -12.51 11.87
C PRO A 44 -8.39 -11.02 12.21
N PRO A 45 -8.89 -10.09 11.37
CA PRO A 45 -8.79 -8.67 11.64
C PRO A 45 -9.78 -8.25 12.74
N PRO A 46 -9.51 -7.14 13.45
CA PRO A 46 -10.41 -6.60 14.49
C PRO A 46 -11.68 -5.99 13.90
N LEU A 47 -12.71 -5.77 14.74
CA LEU A 47 -13.95 -5.09 14.32
C LEU A 47 -13.73 -3.71 13.67
N ALA A 48 -12.68 -2.99 14.09
CA ALA A 48 -12.29 -1.72 13.47
C ALA A 48 -12.04 -1.85 11.96
N PHE A 49 -11.45 -2.97 11.52
CA PHE A 49 -11.24 -3.25 10.10
C PHE A 49 -12.58 -3.44 9.38
N TYR A 50 -13.48 -4.27 9.91
CA TYR A 50 -14.77 -4.53 9.27
C TYR A 50 -15.63 -3.27 9.14
N LYS A 51 -15.66 -2.41 10.17
CA LYS A 51 -16.34 -1.09 10.11
C LYS A 51 -15.81 -0.22 8.98
N LEU A 52 -14.50 -0.21 8.78
CA LEU A 52 -13.83 0.52 7.71
C LEU A 52 -14.07 -0.15 6.36
N ALA A 53 -13.98 -1.48 6.29
CA ALA A 53 -14.13 -2.28 5.07
C ALA A 53 -15.50 -2.04 4.42
N LEU A 54 -16.57 -2.17 5.21
CA LEU A 54 -17.95 -1.97 4.75
C LEU A 54 -18.22 -0.55 4.22
N ARG A 55 -17.44 0.44 4.64
CA ARG A 55 -17.65 1.85 4.27
C ARG A 55 -16.79 2.32 3.10
N TYR A 56 -15.60 1.76 2.95
CA TYR A 56 -14.59 2.30 2.04
C TYR A 56 -14.05 1.31 1.01
N LEU A 57 -14.14 0.00 1.24
CA LEU A 57 -13.55 -0.99 0.33
C LEU A 57 -14.52 -1.43 -0.78
N PRO A 58 -14.00 -1.90 -1.94
CA PRO A 58 -14.84 -2.45 -3.00
C PRO A 58 -15.60 -3.71 -2.54
N SER A 59 -16.73 -4.04 -3.18
CA SER A 59 -17.61 -5.12 -2.74
C SER A 59 -16.97 -6.52 -2.66
N ASP A 60 -15.90 -6.76 -3.42
CA ASP A 60 -15.15 -8.02 -3.45
C ASP A 60 -13.98 -8.07 -2.44
N TRP A 61 -13.91 -7.12 -1.50
CA TRP A 61 -12.84 -7.04 -0.51
C TRP A 61 -12.68 -8.32 0.34
N ASP A 62 -13.75 -9.11 0.49
CA ASP A 62 -13.82 -10.24 1.41
C ASP A 62 -13.35 -11.58 0.83
N VAL A 63 -12.99 -11.62 -0.46
CA VAL A 63 -12.34 -12.79 -1.07
C VAL A 63 -10.97 -13.01 -0.41
N ASP A 64 -10.64 -14.22 0.07
CA ASP A 64 -9.50 -14.46 0.98
C ASP A 64 -8.18 -13.76 0.58
N THR A 65 -7.75 -13.91 -0.68
CA THR A 65 -6.51 -13.29 -1.17
C THR A 65 -6.61 -11.76 -1.22
N ILE A 66 -7.74 -11.23 -1.67
CA ILE A 66 -8.02 -9.78 -1.75
C ILE A 66 -8.13 -9.19 -0.34
N ARG A 67 -8.73 -9.93 0.60
CA ARG A 67 -8.86 -9.57 2.02
C ARG A 67 -7.48 -9.40 2.65
N LYS A 68 -6.56 -10.34 2.42
CA LYS A 68 -5.16 -10.25 2.90
C LYS A 68 -4.44 -9.03 2.36
N ASP A 69 -4.67 -8.66 1.10
CA ASP A 69 -4.11 -7.46 0.49
C ASP A 69 -4.67 -6.19 1.13
N TRP A 70 -5.99 -6.11 1.35
CA TRP A 70 -6.59 -4.97 2.03
C TRP A 70 -6.19 -4.84 3.50
N ILE A 71 -6.06 -5.95 4.24
CA ILE A 71 -5.51 -5.93 5.60
C ILE A 71 -4.11 -5.33 5.59
N THR A 72 -3.27 -5.72 4.62
CA THR A 72 -1.91 -5.20 4.44
C THR A 72 -1.91 -3.70 4.14
N ILE A 73 -2.76 -3.25 3.22
CA ILE A 73 -2.90 -1.83 2.84
C ILE A 73 -3.35 -1.00 4.04
N VAL A 74 -4.45 -1.39 4.70
CA VAL A 74 -5.02 -0.63 5.82
C VAL A 74 -4.06 -0.61 7.02
N SER A 75 -3.42 -1.74 7.33
CA SER A 75 -2.43 -1.80 8.42
C SER A 75 -1.24 -0.89 8.14
N GLY A 76 -0.69 -0.95 6.92
CA GLY A 76 0.43 -0.11 6.53
C GLY A 76 0.08 1.38 6.50
N MET A 77 -1.10 1.77 6.02
CA MET A 77 -1.59 3.15 6.10
C MET A 77 -1.72 3.61 7.56
N ALA A 78 -2.27 2.75 8.43
CA ALA A 78 -2.40 3.05 9.86
C ALA A 78 -1.03 3.22 10.53
N LEU A 79 -0.03 2.41 10.17
CA LEU A 79 1.35 2.53 10.66
C LEU A 79 1.99 3.88 10.29
N MET A 80 1.70 4.38 9.08
CA MET A 80 2.25 5.63 8.56
C MET A 80 1.45 6.88 8.99
N SER A 81 0.29 6.72 9.62
CA SER A 81 -0.53 7.84 10.09
C SER A 81 0.23 8.75 11.08
N PRO A 82 0.22 10.09 10.90
CA PRO A 82 -0.61 10.86 9.94
C PRO A 82 -0.01 11.05 8.53
N HIS A 83 1.28 10.77 8.33
CA HIS A 83 1.98 10.95 7.05
C HIS A 83 1.78 9.75 6.12
N ILE A 84 0.57 9.61 5.59
CA ILE A 84 0.16 8.38 4.88
C ILE A 84 0.49 8.44 3.39
N HIS A 85 -0.19 9.33 2.65
CA HIS A 85 -0.28 9.25 1.20
C HIS A 85 0.27 10.49 0.50
N ARG A 86 1.20 10.26 -0.43
CA ARG A 86 1.81 11.28 -1.29
C ARG A 86 1.63 10.89 -2.76
N PRO A 87 0.58 11.34 -3.46
CA PRO A 87 0.27 10.92 -4.83
C PRO A 87 1.13 11.61 -5.90
N ASP A 88 1.77 12.74 -5.59
CA ASP A 88 2.58 13.56 -6.51
C ASP A 88 3.96 12.96 -6.84
N GLN A 89 4.39 11.94 -6.10
CA GLN A 89 5.68 11.28 -6.29
C GLN A 89 5.49 9.78 -6.32
N SER A 90 6.24 9.05 -7.15
CA SER A 90 6.18 7.59 -7.15
C SER A 90 6.85 6.99 -5.92
N THR A 91 6.45 5.77 -5.57
CA THR A 91 7.08 5.03 -4.46
C THR A 91 8.57 4.80 -4.71
N GLY A 92 8.96 4.52 -5.96
CA GLY A 92 10.38 4.34 -6.33
C GLY A 92 11.23 5.55 -5.99
N ARG A 93 10.78 6.74 -6.41
CA ARG A 93 11.45 8.01 -6.08
C ARG A 93 11.58 8.23 -4.58
N ILE A 94 10.48 8.10 -3.84
CA ILE A 94 10.47 8.32 -2.38
C ILE A 94 11.45 7.37 -1.69
N LEU A 95 11.47 6.10 -2.09
CA LEU A 95 12.39 5.09 -1.55
C LEU A 95 13.86 5.44 -1.81
N ALA A 96 14.19 5.98 -2.98
CA ALA A 96 15.54 6.44 -3.29
C ALA A 96 15.95 7.64 -2.43
N GLU A 97 15.07 8.65 -2.31
CA GLU A 97 15.30 9.86 -1.50
C GLU A 97 15.56 9.52 -0.02
N VAL A 98 14.88 8.51 0.53
CA VAL A 98 15.10 8.04 1.91
C VAL A 98 16.20 6.99 2.05
N ARG A 99 16.99 6.76 0.99
CA ARG A 99 18.10 5.78 0.92
C ARG A 99 17.66 4.37 1.33
N PHE A 100 16.50 3.93 0.86
CA PHE A 100 16.07 2.55 1.05
C PHE A 100 17.05 1.61 0.33
N SER A 101 17.34 0.47 0.93
CA SER A 101 18.34 -0.47 0.41
C SER A 101 17.90 -1.07 -0.93
N GLU A 102 18.80 -1.06 -1.91
CA GLU A 102 18.62 -1.69 -3.22
C GLU A 102 18.21 -3.16 -3.10
N ALA A 103 18.95 -3.94 -2.32
CA ALA A 103 18.62 -5.34 -2.05
C ALA A 103 17.20 -5.52 -1.44
N ARG A 104 16.70 -4.54 -0.68
CA ARG A 104 15.34 -4.61 -0.10
C ARG A 104 14.27 -4.28 -1.14
N ILE A 105 14.48 -3.29 -2.01
CA ILE A 105 13.53 -2.98 -3.08
C ILE A 105 13.51 -4.08 -4.15
N GLU A 106 14.67 -4.62 -4.53
CA GLU A 106 14.77 -5.76 -5.44
C GLU A 106 13.96 -6.95 -4.89
N ARG A 107 14.20 -7.31 -3.62
CA ARG A 107 13.46 -8.39 -2.96
C ARG A 107 11.95 -8.11 -2.88
N LEU A 108 11.54 -6.86 -2.65
CA LEU A 108 10.13 -6.47 -2.63
C LEU A 108 9.48 -6.71 -4.00
N LEU A 109 10.10 -6.22 -5.07
CA LEU A 109 9.55 -6.33 -6.43
C LEU A 109 9.53 -7.78 -6.94
N ALA A 110 10.55 -8.57 -6.61
CA ALA A 110 10.63 -9.99 -6.97
C ALA A 110 9.67 -10.89 -6.17
N SER A 111 9.26 -10.48 -4.97
CA SER A 111 8.41 -11.29 -4.09
C SER A 111 6.97 -11.43 -4.59
N ARG A 112 6.27 -12.48 -4.16
CA ARG A 112 4.83 -12.69 -4.40
C ARG A 112 4.11 -13.06 -3.10
N ASP A 113 2.78 -13.04 -3.14
CA ASP A 113 1.90 -13.53 -2.08
C ASP A 113 2.23 -12.99 -0.68
N ASP A 114 2.28 -13.85 0.33
CA ASP A 114 2.49 -13.48 1.73
C ASP A 114 3.88 -12.89 1.99
N LEU A 115 4.88 -13.24 1.17
CA LEU A 115 6.19 -12.61 1.24
C LEU A 115 6.10 -11.15 0.81
N ARG A 116 5.36 -10.84 -0.26
CA ARG A 116 5.13 -9.46 -0.71
C ARG A 116 4.42 -8.63 0.35
N ARG A 117 3.35 -9.17 0.94
CA ARG A 117 2.62 -8.51 2.06
C ARG A 117 3.54 -8.22 3.23
N THR A 118 4.36 -9.19 3.62
CA THR A 118 5.37 -9.04 4.67
C THR A 118 6.37 -7.93 4.36
N LEU A 119 6.92 -7.91 3.15
CA LEU A 119 7.91 -6.92 2.74
C LEU A 119 7.32 -5.52 2.62
N VAL A 120 6.08 -5.38 2.14
CA VAL A 120 5.34 -4.12 2.18
C VAL A 120 5.21 -3.61 3.62
N LEU A 121 4.79 -4.46 4.58
CA LEU A 121 4.68 -4.03 5.99
C LEU A 121 6.03 -3.71 6.64
N ARG A 122 7.14 -4.26 6.14
CA ARG A 122 8.49 -3.87 6.60
C ARG A 122 8.90 -2.52 6.04
N MET A 123 8.64 -2.29 4.75
CA MET A 123 8.87 -1.01 4.08
C MET A 123 8.05 0.12 4.73
N THR A 124 6.78 -0.12 5.06
CA THR A 124 5.92 0.90 5.68
C THR A 124 6.39 1.26 7.09
N ARG A 125 6.88 0.29 7.89
CA ARG A 125 7.49 0.58 9.20
C ARG A 125 8.77 1.41 9.06
N TYR A 126 9.60 1.11 8.06
CA TYR A 126 10.79 1.91 7.75
C TYR A 126 10.42 3.36 7.42
N LEU A 127 9.43 3.57 6.55
CA LEU A 127 8.95 4.90 6.16
C LEU A 127 8.28 5.64 7.34
N ALA A 128 7.49 4.95 8.14
CA ALA A 128 6.85 5.50 9.33
C ALA A 128 7.89 6.01 10.35
N ALA A 129 8.99 5.28 10.56
CA ALA A 129 10.08 5.72 11.43
C ALA A 129 10.77 7.01 10.94
N LYS A 130 10.68 7.31 9.64
CA LYS A 130 11.20 8.53 9.02
C LYS A 130 10.17 9.64 8.87
N LEU A 131 8.90 9.38 9.23
CA LEU A 131 7.77 10.30 9.04
C LEU A 131 7.57 10.73 7.57
N VAL A 132 7.90 9.84 6.63
CA VAL A 132 7.79 10.12 5.18
C VAL A 132 6.55 9.44 4.60
N ALA A 133 5.66 10.22 3.99
CA ALA A 133 4.51 9.72 3.25
C ALA A 133 4.93 9.06 1.93
N VAL A 134 4.12 8.14 1.41
CA VAL A 134 4.43 7.38 0.19
C VAL A 134 3.22 7.26 -0.74
N ASN A 135 3.46 6.96 -2.01
CA ASN A 135 2.39 6.71 -2.95
C ASN A 135 1.76 5.33 -2.76
N TRP A 136 0.74 5.29 -1.90
CA TRP A 136 -0.09 4.11 -1.69
C TRP A 136 -0.79 3.57 -2.93
N MET A 137 -0.87 4.30 -4.05
CA MET A 137 -1.36 3.73 -5.30
C MET A 137 -0.40 2.72 -5.90
N ASP A 138 0.90 2.98 -5.87
CA ASP A 138 1.89 2.00 -6.33
C ASP A 138 1.88 0.77 -5.41
N ILE A 139 1.77 0.98 -4.09
CA ILE A 139 1.74 -0.11 -3.12
C ILE A 139 0.45 -0.95 -3.28
N ALA A 140 -0.71 -0.30 -3.43
CA ALA A 140 -1.97 -0.99 -3.70
C ALA A 140 -1.90 -1.73 -5.04
N GLY A 141 -1.28 -1.14 -6.07
CA GLY A 141 -1.02 -1.79 -7.35
C GLY A 141 -0.18 -3.05 -7.21
N LEU A 142 0.89 -3.03 -6.39
CA LEU A 142 1.73 -4.21 -6.14
C LEU A 142 0.93 -5.35 -5.48
N LEU A 143 -0.07 -5.05 -4.67
CA LEU A 143 -0.82 -6.05 -3.92
C LEU A 143 -2.06 -6.55 -4.70
N LEU A 144 -2.77 -5.66 -5.39
CA LEU A 144 -4.08 -5.95 -5.99
C LEU A 144 -4.02 -6.28 -7.48
N THR A 145 -2.93 -5.96 -8.19
CA THR A 145 -2.81 -6.27 -9.63
C THR A 145 -2.63 -7.78 -9.82
N ARG A 146 -3.55 -8.39 -10.58
CA ARG A 146 -3.52 -9.83 -10.91
C ARG A 146 -3.00 -10.13 -12.31
N ASP A 147 -3.06 -9.15 -13.20
CA ASP A 147 -2.51 -9.23 -14.55
C ASP A 147 -0.97 -9.18 -14.49
N PRO A 148 -0.26 -10.23 -14.94
CA PRO A 148 1.20 -10.29 -14.85
C PRO A 148 1.91 -9.18 -15.63
N ASP A 149 1.40 -8.80 -16.81
CA ASP A 149 2.02 -7.80 -17.67
C ASP A 149 1.89 -6.40 -17.06
N ARG A 150 0.71 -6.07 -16.52
CA ARG A 150 0.51 -4.81 -15.79
C ARG A 150 1.35 -4.75 -14.53
N LEU A 151 1.47 -5.86 -13.82
CA LEU A 151 2.30 -5.92 -12.62
C LEU A 151 3.79 -5.72 -12.97
N GLU A 152 4.26 -6.34 -14.04
CA GLU A 152 5.62 -6.15 -14.54
C GLU A 152 5.88 -4.71 -15.01
N GLN A 153 4.92 -4.07 -15.66
CA GLN A 153 5.00 -2.64 -15.99
C GLN A 153 5.12 -1.75 -14.74
N LEU A 154 4.35 -2.07 -13.69
CA LEU A 154 4.45 -1.39 -12.40
C LEU A 154 5.83 -1.60 -11.75
N HIS A 155 6.35 -2.83 -11.75
CA HIS A 155 7.70 -3.12 -11.24
C HIS A 155 8.76 -2.28 -11.96
N ARG A 156 8.74 -2.26 -13.29
CA ARG A 156 9.70 -1.49 -14.10
C ARG A 156 9.61 0.01 -13.84
N ARG A 157 8.40 0.55 -13.64
CA ARG A 157 8.20 1.96 -13.31
C ARG A 157 8.79 2.29 -11.93
N ILE A 158 8.49 1.50 -10.91
CA ILE A 158 9.05 1.71 -9.56
C ILE A 158 10.58 1.60 -9.59
N ALA A 159 11.12 0.59 -10.25
CA ALA A 159 12.57 0.39 -10.36
C ALA A 159 13.25 1.55 -11.10
N ARG A 160 12.71 1.97 -12.25
CA ARG A 160 13.22 3.12 -13.00
C ARG A 160 13.27 4.37 -12.12
N ASP A 161 12.16 4.69 -11.46
CA ASP A 161 12.07 5.91 -10.65
C ASP A 161 13.02 5.87 -9.45
N PHE A 162 13.25 4.67 -8.86
CA PHE A 162 14.23 4.47 -7.81
C PHE A 162 15.65 4.76 -8.29
N TYR A 163 16.11 4.09 -9.36
CA TYR A 163 17.48 4.26 -9.85
C TYR A 163 17.73 5.64 -10.46
N SER A 164 16.72 6.27 -11.07
CA SER A 164 16.84 7.65 -11.58
C SER A 164 16.99 8.71 -10.49
N HIS A 165 16.63 8.41 -9.24
CA HIS A 165 16.73 9.33 -8.10
C HIS A 165 17.73 8.86 -7.04
N GLN A 166 18.48 7.79 -7.32
CA GLN A 166 19.55 7.35 -6.46
C GLN A 166 20.72 8.33 -6.62
N ILE A 167 20.98 9.10 -5.57
CA ILE A 167 22.16 9.96 -5.53
C ILE A 167 23.39 9.05 -5.36
N PRO A 168 24.44 9.21 -6.18
CA PRO A 168 25.68 8.44 -6.07
C PRO A 168 26.39 8.60 -4.72
#